data_AF-A0A5E5QU45-F1
#
_entry.id   AF-A0A5E5QU45-F1
#
_cell.length_a   1.000
_cell.length_b   1.000
_cell.length_c   1.000
_cell.angle_alpha   90.00
_cell.angle_beta   90.00
_cell.angle_gamma   90.00
#
_symmetry.space_group_name_H-M   'P 1'
#
loop_
_entity.id
_entity.type
_entity.pdbx_description
1 polymer ?
#
loop_
_entity_poly.entity_id
_entity_poly.type
_entity_poly.pdbx_seq_one_letter_code
_entity_poly.pdbx_strand_id
1 'polypeptide(L)'
;MPGRSLELAGVRRPGPLGLTFGGAATLLQTASADAAGEGADLAQSMIVVAWNLAIAGGGALGGMVLQRWGSEMLPWTLLPLIGLAAGLAWGNAAHAFRVGPRDFRRASPEHRKAAQ
;
A
#
# COMPACT_ATOMS: atom_id res chain seq x y z
N MET A 1 33.97 -9.21 36.46
CA MET A 1 33.37 -9.48 35.13
C MET A 1 31.87 -9.76 35.30
N PRO A 2 30.98 -8.75 35.28
CA PRO A 2 29.54 -8.98 35.34
C PRO A 2 28.84 -8.71 33.99
N GLY A 3 28.05 -9.69 33.53
CA GLY A 3 26.70 -9.41 33.02
C GLY A 3 26.52 -9.01 31.55
N ARG A 4 27.04 -9.80 30.59
CA ARG A 4 26.56 -9.79 29.19
C ARG A 4 25.22 -10.53 29.02
N SER A 5 24.17 -10.10 29.73
CA SER A 5 22.92 -10.89 29.82
C SER A 5 21.62 -10.12 29.51
N LEU A 6 21.70 -8.90 28.93
CA LEU A 6 20.50 -8.09 28.60
C LEU A 6 20.44 -7.59 27.15
N GLU A 7 21.26 -8.12 26.23
CA GLU A 7 21.23 -7.73 24.81
C GLU A 7 20.35 -8.62 23.91
N LEU A 8 19.59 -9.58 24.46
CA LEU A 8 18.84 -10.58 23.67
C LEU A 8 17.31 -10.37 23.59
N ALA A 9 16.79 -9.17 23.88
CA ALA A 9 15.35 -8.87 23.68
C ALA A 9 15.10 -7.63 22.81
N GLY A 10 16.02 -7.30 21.90
CA GLY A 10 15.99 -6.11 21.04
C GLY A 10 15.06 -6.16 19.82
N VAL A 11 14.10 -7.09 19.76
CA VAL A 11 13.04 -7.03 18.74
C VAL A 11 12.04 -5.97 19.17
N ARG A 12 12.38 -4.71 18.89
CA ARG A 12 11.46 -3.57 19.00
C ARG A 12 10.24 -3.91 18.13
N ARG A 13 9.13 -4.32 18.76
CA ARG A 13 7.89 -4.58 18.02
C ARG A 13 7.55 -3.35 17.18
N PRO A 14 7.15 -3.53 15.91
CA PRO A 14 6.76 -2.39 15.09
C PRO A 14 5.63 -1.66 15.80
N GLY A 15 5.80 -0.35 15.96
CA GLY A 15 4.76 0.49 16.54
C GLY A 15 3.49 0.48 15.68
N PRO A 16 2.38 1.03 16.18
CA PRO A 16 1.12 1.10 15.45
C PRO A 16 1.29 1.69 14.04
N LEU A 17 2.13 2.72 13.90
CA LEU A 17 2.46 3.33 12.62
C LEU A 17 3.23 2.39 11.68
N GLY A 18 4.13 1.55 12.19
CA GLY A 18 4.84 0.57 11.36
C GLY A 18 3.89 -0.51 10.84
N LEU A 19 2.93 -0.92 11.67
CA LEU A 19 1.91 -1.90 11.30
C LEU A 19 0.92 -1.34 10.26
N THR A 20 0.47 -0.09 10.42
CA THR A 20 -0.50 0.50 9.48
C THR A 20 0.16 1.05 8.23
N PHE A 21 1.22 1.86 8.37
CA PHE A 21 1.88 2.51 7.24
C PHE A 21 2.59 1.50 6.33
N GLY A 22 3.26 0.50 6.91
CA GLY A 22 3.91 -0.57 6.15
C GLY A 22 2.93 -1.69 5.78
N GLY A 23 2.22 -2.24 6.77
CA GLY A 23 1.38 -3.42 6.57
C GLY A 23 0.19 -3.18 5.64
N ALA A 24 -0.48 -2.02 5.73
CA ALA A 24 -1.62 -1.73 4.85
C ALA A 24 -1.17 -1.52 3.39
N ALA A 25 -0.02 -0.88 3.16
CA ALA A 25 0.52 -0.68 1.82
C ALA A 25 0.86 -2.02 1.15
N THR A 26 1.46 -2.95 1.89
CA THR A 26 1.75 -4.29 1.38
C THR A 26 0.47 -5.07 1.08
N LEU A 27 -0.52 -5.06 1.99
CA LEU A 27 -1.81 -5.70 1.74
C LEU A 27 -2.50 -5.15 0.49
N LEU A 28 -2.46 -3.83 0.30
CA LEU A 28 -3.01 -3.16 -0.87
C LEU A 28 -2.28 -3.58 -2.16
N GLN A 29 -0.95 -3.60 -2.13
CA GLN A 29 -0.14 -4.00 -3.27
C GLN A 29 -0.40 -5.46 -3.67
N THR A 30 -0.48 -6.37 -2.71
CA THR A 30 -0.78 -7.79 -2.96
C THR A 30 -2.20 -7.97 -3.50
N ALA A 31 -3.20 -7.36 -2.86
CA ALA A 31 -4.59 -7.48 -3.30
C ALA A 31 -4.80 -6.88 -4.70
N SER A 32 -4.13 -5.76 -5.02
CA SER A 32 -4.23 -5.13 -6.34
C SER A 32 -3.53 -5.93 -7.43
N ALA A 33 -2.39 -6.55 -7.13
CA ALA A 33 -1.73 -7.43 -8.09
C ALA A 33 -2.57 -8.69 -8.35
N ASP A 34 -3.14 -9.30 -7.30
CA ASP A 34 -3.98 -10.49 -7.41
C ASP A 34 -5.28 -10.21 -8.18
N ALA A 35 -5.93 -9.06 -7.93
CA ALA A 35 -7.13 -8.66 -8.65
C ALA A 35 -6.88 -8.29 -10.12
N ALA A 36 -5.68 -7.82 -10.47
CA ALA A 36 -5.32 -7.44 -11.84
C ALA A 36 -4.90 -8.65 -12.71
N GLY A 37 -4.50 -9.77 -12.10
CA GLY A 37 -4.08 -10.98 -12.82
C GLY A 37 -2.94 -10.72 -13.81
N GLU A 38 -3.19 -10.95 -15.10
CA GLU A 38 -2.23 -10.66 -16.19
C GLU A 38 -1.81 -9.17 -16.26
N GLY A 39 -2.59 -8.25 -15.67
CA GLY A 39 -2.29 -6.82 -15.60
C GLY A 39 -1.52 -6.36 -14.36
N ALA A 40 -0.92 -7.26 -13.58
CA ALA A 40 -0.26 -6.93 -12.31
C ALA A 40 0.84 -5.86 -12.45
N ASP A 41 1.66 -5.90 -13.51
CA ASP A 41 2.73 -4.92 -13.76
C ASP A 41 2.17 -3.52 -14.00
N LEU A 42 1.06 -3.42 -14.73
CA LEU A 42 0.36 -2.15 -14.94
C LEU A 42 -0.21 -1.64 -13.61
N ALA A 43 -0.85 -2.49 -12.82
CA ALA A 43 -1.40 -2.11 -11.52
C ALA A 43 -0.31 -1.59 -10.57
N GLN A 44 0.83 -2.27 -10.48
CA GLN A 44 1.97 -1.79 -9.69
C GLN A 44 2.52 -0.45 -10.20
N SER A 45 2.61 -0.26 -11.52
CA SER A 45 3.03 1.03 -12.09
C SER A 45 2.08 2.17 -11.69
N MET A 46 0.76 1.92 -11.71
CA MET A 46 -0.25 2.89 -11.30
C MET A 46 -0.20 3.19 -9.80
N ILE A 47 0.07 2.19 -8.95
CA ILE A 47 0.26 2.39 -7.51
C ILE A 47 1.44 3.34 -7.25
N VAL A 48 2.56 3.13 -7.94
CA VAL A 48 3.74 4.00 -7.81
C VAL A 48 3.41 5.42 -8.27
N VAL A 49 2.74 5.58 -9.41
CA VAL A 49 2.30 6.89 -9.91
C VAL A 49 1.39 7.57 -8.91
N ALA A 50 0.38 6.87 -8.38
CA ALA A 50 -0.56 7.41 -7.40
C ALA A 50 0.15 7.85 -6.12
N TRP A 51 1.10 7.06 -5.61
CA TRP A 51 1.91 7.42 -4.45
C TRP A 51 2.77 8.66 -4.69
N ASN A 52 3.44 8.73 -5.83
CA ASN A 52 4.25 9.89 -6.19
C ASN A 52 3.39 11.15 -6.33
N LEU A 53 2.23 11.05 -6.97
CA LEU A 53 1.30 12.15 -7.11
C LEU A 53 0.77 12.62 -5.75
N ALA A 54 0.48 11.69 -4.83
CA ALA A 54 0.04 12.03 -3.48
C ALA A 54 1.14 12.76 -2.69
N ILE A 55 2.41 12.32 -2.78
CA ILE A 55 3.54 12.99 -2.12
C ILE A 55 3.77 14.39 -2.72
N ALA A 56 3.83 14.51 -4.05
CA ALA A 56 4.06 15.78 -4.72
C ALA A 56 2.91 16.77 -4.50
N GLY A 57 1.66 16.31 -4.67
CA GLY A 57 0.46 17.09 -4.44
C GLY A 57 0.31 17.50 -2.98
N GLY A 58 0.51 16.57 -2.05
CA GLY A 58 0.45 16.84 -0.60
C GLY A 58 1.55 17.80 -0.15
N GLY A 59 2.77 17.64 -0.66
CA GLY A 59 3.89 18.55 -0.39
C GLY A 59 3.66 19.95 -0.94
N ALA A 60 3.16 20.07 -2.18
CA ALA A 60 2.84 21.35 -2.79
C ALA A 60 1.70 22.08 -2.06
N LEU A 61 0.58 21.40 -1.81
CA LEU A 61 -0.56 21.97 -1.09
C LEU A 61 -0.18 22.32 0.36
N GLY A 62 0.50 21.41 1.06
CA GLY A 62 0.99 21.63 2.42
C GLY A 62 1.98 22.80 2.49
N GLY A 63 2.89 22.90 1.53
CA GLY A 63 3.82 24.02 1.42
C GLY A 63 3.13 25.36 1.18
N MET A 64 2.13 25.40 0.28
CA MET A 64 1.33 26.61 0.03
C MET A 64 0.56 27.06 1.27
N VAL A 65 -0.03 26.12 2.00
CA VAL A 65 -0.77 26.39 3.24
C VAL A 65 0.17 26.92 4.31
N LEU A 66 1.33 26.27 4.48
CA LEU A 66 2.33 26.67 5.46
C LEU A 66 2.86 28.08 5.17
N GLN A 67 3.06 28.43 3.89
CA GLN A 67 3.55 29.73 3.48
C GLN A 67 2.53 30.87 3.70
N ARG A 68 1.22 30.59 3.60
CA ARG A 68 0.16 31.62 3.74
C ARG A 68 -0.38 31.76 5.16
N TRP A 69 -0.53 30.66 5.88
CA TRP A 69 -1.25 30.63 7.15
C TRP A 69 -0.48 29.96 8.30
N GLY A 70 0.75 29.51 8.07
CA GLY A 70 1.56 28.86 9.09
C GLY A 70 1.09 27.44 9.44
N SER A 71 1.71 26.84 10.46
CA SER A 71 1.51 25.43 10.83
C SER A 71 0.17 25.14 11.49
N GLU A 72 -0.52 26.16 12.02
CA GLU A 72 -1.80 26.03 12.72
C GLU A 72 -2.94 25.58 11.79
N MET A 73 -2.84 25.88 10.49
CA MET A 73 -3.83 25.46 9.48
C MET A 73 -3.60 24.05 8.95
N LEU A 74 -2.43 23.44 9.17
CA LEU A 74 -2.10 22.14 8.63
C LEU A 74 -3.12 21.04 9.02
N PRO A 75 -3.54 20.90 10.29
CA PRO A 75 -4.54 19.92 10.70
C PRO A 75 -5.89 20.14 10.00
N TRP A 76 -6.29 21.42 9.86
CA TRP A 76 -7.52 21.81 9.19
C TRP A 76 -7.51 21.54 7.70
N THR A 77 -6.34 21.55 7.05
CA THR A 77 -6.19 21.15 5.65
C THR A 77 -6.08 19.64 5.46
N LEU A 78 -5.54 18.93 6.43
CA LEU A 78 -5.47 17.46 6.42
C LEU A 78 -6.83 16.80 6.62
N LEU A 79 -7.69 17.35 7.48
CA LEU A 79 -9.03 16.82 7.76
C LEU A 79 -9.90 16.61 6.49
N PRO A 80 -10.12 17.62 5.62
CA PRO A 80 -10.89 17.43 4.39
C PRO A 80 -10.16 16.53 3.39
N LEU A 81 -8.82 16.52 3.36
CA LEU A 81 -8.06 15.64 2.47
C LEU A 81 -8.23 14.17 2.86
N ILE A 82 -8.18 13.87 4.17
CA ILE A 82 -8.46 12.54 4.74
C ILE A 82 -9.92 12.17 4.48
N GLY A 83 -10.86 13.10 4.71
CA GLY A 83 -12.29 12.88 4.45
C GLY A 83 -12.58 12.55 2.98
N LEU A 84 -11.95 13.27 2.05
CA LEU A 84 -12.03 13.00 0.61
C LEU A 84 -11.44 11.63 0.27
N ALA A 85 -10.23 11.32 0.77
CA ALA A 85 -9.60 10.03 0.55
C ALA A 85 -10.45 8.87 1.07
N ALA A 86 -11.01 9.02 2.27
CA ALA A 86 -11.88 8.02 2.87
C ALA A 86 -13.19 7.89 2.07
N GLY A 87 -13.80 8.99 1.64
CA GLY A 87 -15.00 8.99 0.78
C GLY A 87 -14.76 8.30 -0.55
N LEU A 88 -13.63 8.54 -1.20
CA LEU A 88 -13.21 7.85 -2.43
C LEU A 88 -12.99 6.36 -2.20
N ALA A 89 -12.35 6.00 -1.08
CA ALA A 89 -12.13 4.60 -0.72
C ALA A 89 -13.46 3.87 -0.46
N TRP A 90 -14.37 4.48 0.31
CA TRP A 90 -15.69 3.92 0.57
C TRP A 90 -16.54 3.81 -0.70
N GLY A 91 -16.57 4.85 -1.54
CA GLY A 91 -17.34 4.85 -2.78
C GLY A 91 -16.85 3.81 -3.79
N ASN A 92 -15.54 3.53 -3.80
CA ASN A 92 -14.95 2.52 -4.68
C ASN A 92 -14.80 1.14 -4.01
N ALA A 93 -15.15 0.98 -2.73
CA ALA A 93 -14.98 -0.28 -2.00
C ALA A 93 -15.73 -1.45 -2.66
N ALA A 94 -16.88 -1.19 -3.30
CA ALA A 94 -17.63 -2.21 -4.04
C ALA A 94 -16.93 -2.71 -5.32
N HIS A 95 -15.98 -1.93 -5.85
CA HIS A 95 -15.16 -2.26 -7.02
C HIS A 95 -13.74 -2.70 -6.63
N ALA A 96 -13.32 -2.42 -5.39
CA ALA A 96 -12.00 -2.76 -4.88
C ALA A 96 -11.92 -4.26 -4.58
N PHE A 97 -11.18 -4.99 -5.43
CA PHE A 97 -10.78 -6.39 -5.24
C PHE A 97 -11.89 -7.43 -5.40
N ARG A 98 -12.35 -7.63 -6.65
CA ARG A 98 -12.87 -8.94 -7.05
C ARG A 98 -11.68 -9.88 -7.25
N VAL A 99 -11.53 -10.88 -6.38
CA VAL A 99 -10.55 -11.96 -6.57
C VAL A 99 -10.85 -12.62 -7.92
N GLY A 100 -9.93 -12.49 -8.88
CA GLY A 100 -10.05 -13.16 -10.17
C GLY A 100 -10.11 -14.69 -9.97
N PRO A 101 -10.83 -15.45 -10.81
CA PRO A 101 -10.84 -16.91 -10.70
C PRO A 101 -9.41 -17.42 -10.67
N ARG A 102 -9.03 -18.08 -9.58
CA ARG A 102 -7.77 -18.81 -9.50
C ARG A 102 -7.85 -19.98 -10.47
N ASP A 103 -7.59 -19.72 -11.74
CA ASP A 103 -7.44 -20.78 -12.71
C ASP A 103 -6.10 -21.45 -12.41
N PHE A 104 -6.13 -22.38 -11.47
CA PHE A 104 -5.17 -23.47 -11.37
C PHE A 104 -5.31 -24.37 -12.60
N ARG A 105 -5.24 -23.80 -13.82
CA ARG A 105 -5.28 -24.57 -15.06
C ARG A 105 -3.99 -25.36 -15.14
N ARG A 106 -4.10 -26.56 -14.58
CA ARG A 106 -3.38 -27.81 -14.81
C ARG A 106 -2.00 -27.60 -15.40
N ALA A 107 -0.98 -28.01 -14.66
CA ALA A 107 0.23 -28.55 -15.26
C ALA A 107 -0.19 -29.46 -16.42
N SER A 108 0.01 -28.98 -17.65
CA SER A 108 -0.32 -29.78 -18.83
C SER A 108 0.61 -30.99 -18.80
N PRO A 109 0.08 -32.23 -18.81
CA PRO A 109 0.90 -33.43 -18.87
C PRO A 109 1.67 -33.61 -20.19
N GLU A 110 1.74 -32.59 -21.06
CA GLU A 110 2.29 -32.72 -22.41
C GLU A 110 3.82 -32.84 -22.48
N HIS A 111 4.56 -32.62 -21.39
CA HIS A 111 5.98 -32.94 -21.36
C HIS A 111 6.28 -34.43 -21.10
N ARG A 112 5.27 -35.28 -20.82
CA ARG A 112 5.49 -36.73 -20.60
C ARG A 112 5.46 -37.57 -21.88
N LYS A 113 5.17 -36.98 -23.04
CA LYS A 113 5.14 -37.68 -24.34
C LYS A 113 6.36 -37.44 -25.24
N ALA A 114 7.31 -36.62 -24.82
CA ALA A 114 8.56 -36.39 -25.57
C ALA A 114 9.71 -37.33 -25.13
N ALA A 115 9.44 -38.27 -24.21
CA ALA A 115 10.44 -39.20 -23.67
C ALA A 115 9.99 -40.68 -23.70
N GLN A 116 8.98 -41.01 -24.52
CA GLN A 116 8.60 -42.36 -24.89
C GLN A 116 8.62 -42.47 -26.41
#